data_AF-A0A7K4I8R6-F1
#
_entry.id   AF-A0A7K4I8R6-F1
#
_cell.length_a   1.000
_cell.length_b   1.000
_cell.length_c   1.000
_cell.angle_alpha   90.00
_cell.angle_beta   90.00
_cell.angle_gamma   90.00
#
_symmetry.space_group_name_H-M   'P 1'
#
loop_
_entity.id
_entity.type
_entity.pdbx_description
1 polymer ?
#
loop_
_entity_poly.entity_id
_entity_poly.type
_entity_poly.pdbx_seq_one_letter_code
_entity_poly.pdbx_strand_id
1 'polypeptide(L)'
;MKLKEGVQPWLISSLNDSITKILSQNSHLTETQLETLLIDILADNIAGKTLKYDEKARLRLTKAKISRGAFNRTLKQAKENVIKSIYTILLLGYLGVFESTTLDPYLEIANKLKEYLEAYKNMPNKSAELSEHLKSMEIVREELEKCLKQLSSGSENQL
;
A
#
# COMPACT_ATOMS: atom_id res chain seq x y z
N MET A 1 19.39 -17.76 -2.24
CA MET A 1 18.54 -18.19 -1.12
C MET A 1 18.31 -17.03 -0.16
N LYS A 2 19.37 -16.40 0.38
CA LYS A 2 19.31 -15.23 1.29
C LYS A 2 18.44 -14.03 0.89
N LEU A 3 18.31 -13.70 -0.41
CA LEU A 3 17.49 -12.55 -0.85
C LEU A 3 15.97 -12.79 -0.71
N LYS A 4 15.51 -14.02 -0.99
CA LYS A 4 14.10 -14.38 -0.83
C LYS A 4 13.69 -14.32 0.64
N GLU A 5 14.60 -14.69 1.52
CA GLU A 5 14.43 -14.71 2.97
C GLU A 5 14.27 -13.29 3.56
N GLY A 6 14.72 -12.23 2.86
CA GLY A 6 14.46 -10.84 3.26
C GLY A 6 13.20 -10.24 2.61
N VAL A 7 13.05 -10.39 1.29
CA VAL A 7 11.98 -9.71 0.54
C VAL A 7 10.61 -10.37 0.75
N GLN A 8 10.52 -11.70 0.76
CA GLN A 8 9.23 -12.39 0.81
C GLN A 8 8.52 -12.24 2.16
N PRO A 9 9.19 -12.36 3.32
CA PRO A 9 8.53 -12.10 4.61
C PRO A 9 8.01 -10.67 4.72
N TRP A 10 8.77 -9.67 4.23
CA TRP A 10 8.32 -8.29 4.19
C TRP A 10 7.08 -8.10 3.31
N LEU A 11 7.07 -8.70 2.10
CA LEU A 11 5.91 -8.67 1.21
C LEU A 11 4.69 -9.34 1.85
N ILE A 12 4.87 -10.50 2.48
CA ILE A 12 3.79 -11.23 3.16
C ILE A 12 3.23 -10.37 4.30
N SER A 13 4.08 -9.77 5.13
CA SER A 13 3.65 -8.89 6.22
C SER A 13 2.87 -7.70 5.69
N SER A 14 3.40 -7.03 4.66
CA SER A 14 2.80 -5.82 4.10
C SER A 14 1.47 -6.11 3.39
N LEU A 15 1.38 -7.18 2.60
CA LEU A 15 0.15 -7.54 1.90
C LEU A 15 -0.92 -8.15 2.83
N ASN A 16 -0.52 -8.66 4.00
CA ASN A 16 -1.48 -9.19 4.97
C ASN A 16 -1.98 -8.16 5.98
N ASP A 17 -1.33 -7.01 6.08
CA ASP A 17 -1.76 -5.87 6.89
C ASP A 17 -3.20 -5.46 6.51
N SER A 18 -4.01 -5.19 7.53
CA SER A 18 -5.44 -4.93 7.39
C SER A 18 -5.72 -3.62 6.67
N ILE A 19 -4.95 -2.57 6.96
CA ILE A 19 -5.06 -1.28 6.26
C ILE A 19 -4.70 -1.48 4.78
N THR A 20 -3.61 -2.18 4.49
CA THR A 20 -3.17 -2.48 3.12
C THR A 20 -4.24 -3.24 2.35
N LYS A 21 -4.91 -4.22 2.97
CA LYS A 21 -6.02 -4.96 2.34
C LYS A 21 -7.19 -4.04 1.99
N ILE A 22 -7.64 -3.21 2.93
CA ILE A 22 -8.75 -2.28 2.71
C ILE A 22 -8.41 -1.31 1.58
N LEU A 23 -7.21 -0.73 1.59
CA LEU A 23 -6.75 0.19 0.55
C LEU A 23 -6.62 -0.50 -0.81
N SER A 24 -6.03 -1.70 -0.87
CA SER A 24 -5.86 -2.44 -2.12
C SER A 24 -7.21 -2.80 -2.76
N GLN A 25 -8.18 -3.22 -1.95
CA GLN A 25 -9.53 -3.60 -2.43
C GLN A 25 -10.30 -2.43 -3.03
N ASN A 26 -10.04 -1.20 -2.58
CA ASN A 26 -10.71 0.02 -3.03
C ASN A 26 -9.85 0.86 -3.99
N SER A 27 -8.78 0.27 -4.53
CA SER A 27 -7.85 0.94 -5.45
C SER A 27 -7.96 0.40 -6.88
N HIS A 28 -7.30 1.08 -7.81
CA HIS A 28 -7.15 0.61 -9.20
C HIS A 28 -6.05 -0.44 -9.37
N LEU A 29 -5.50 -0.99 -8.28
CA LEU A 29 -4.46 -2.03 -8.32
C LEU A 29 -5.02 -3.37 -7.86
N THR A 30 -4.87 -4.40 -8.70
CA THR A 30 -5.08 -5.78 -8.24
C THR A 30 -3.98 -6.19 -7.27
N GLU A 31 -4.23 -7.19 -6.41
CA GLU A 31 -3.20 -7.72 -5.50
C GLU A 31 -1.91 -8.11 -6.24
N THR A 32 -2.06 -8.71 -7.42
CA THR A 32 -0.93 -9.08 -8.29
C THR A 32 -0.16 -7.88 -8.82
N GLN A 33 -0.84 -6.78 -9.15
CA GLN A 33 -0.21 -5.54 -9.58
C GLN A 33 0.52 -4.85 -8.43
N LEU A 34 -0.12 -4.79 -7.26
CA LEU A 34 0.46 -4.24 -6.03
C LEU A 34 1.73 -5.00 -5.62
N GLU A 35 1.66 -6.33 -5.53
CA GLU A 35 2.81 -7.18 -5.22
C GLU A 35 3.97 -6.95 -6.20
N THR A 36 3.67 -6.88 -7.49
CA THR A 36 4.68 -6.67 -8.55
C THR A 36 5.34 -5.29 -8.43
N LEU A 37 4.56 -4.26 -8.11
CA LEU A 37 5.05 -2.90 -7.91
C LEU A 37 5.97 -2.82 -6.69
N LEU A 38 5.57 -3.43 -5.56
CA LEU A 38 6.37 -3.48 -4.34
C LEU A 38 7.71 -4.19 -4.57
N ILE A 39 7.71 -5.30 -5.30
CA ILE A 39 8.94 -5.99 -5.70
C ILE A 39 9.84 -5.07 -6.53
N ASP A 40 9.31 -4.34 -7.51
CA ASP A 40 10.12 -3.47 -8.37
C ASP A 40 10.80 -2.35 -7.57
N ILE A 41 10.08 -1.76 -6.60
CA ILE A 41 10.54 -0.63 -5.78
C ILE A 41 11.55 -1.07 -4.71
N LEU A 42 11.31 -2.20 -4.06
CA LEU A 42 12.00 -2.53 -2.80
C LEU A 42 13.08 -3.60 -2.95
N ALA A 43 12.98 -4.46 -3.96
CA ALA A 43 13.89 -5.59 -4.06
C ALA A 43 15.35 -5.17 -4.23
N ASP A 44 15.61 -4.05 -4.92
CA ASP A 44 16.98 -3.54 -5.11
C ASP A 44 17.57 -3.03 -3.79
N ASN A 45 16.77 -2.30 -3.01
CA ASN A 45 17.16 -1.78 -1.69
C ASN A 45 17.42 -2.92 -0.70
N ILE A 46 16.52 -3.90 -0.63
CA ILE A 46 16.66 -5.06 0.27
C ILE A 46 17.84 -5.95 -0.17
N ALA A 47 18.11 -6.04 -1.47
CA ALA A 47 19.26 -6.78 -1.99
C ALA A 47 20.60 -6.07 -1.80
N GLY A 48 20.60 -4.76 -1.53
CA GLY A 48 21.80 -3.93 -1.55
C GLY A 48 22.45 -3.84 -2.93
N LYS A 49 21.72 -4.16 -4.01
CA LYS A 49 22.19 -4.14 -5.40
C LYS A 49 21.02 -4.09 -6.37
N THR A 50 21.26 -3.59 -7.58
CA THR A 50 20.27 -3.66 -8.66
C THR A 50 20.06 -5.10 -9.11
N LEU A 51 18.79 -5.51 -9.17
CA LEU A 51 18.37 -6.83 -9.65
C LEU A 51 17.87 -6.75 -11.09
N LYS A 52 18.15 -7.80 -11.85
CA LYS A 52 17.53 -7.97 -13.18
C LYS A 52 16.06 -8.36 -13.03
N TYR A 53 15.26 -8.05 -14.05
CA TYR A 53 13.82 -8.35 -14.03
C TYR A 53 13.47 -9.84 -13.93
N ASP A 54 14.34 -10.74 -14.41
CA ASP A 54 14.17 -12.18 -14.20
C ASP A 54 14.41 -12.58 -12.74
N GLU A 55 15.31 -11.88 -12.03
CA GLU A 55 15.53 -12.06 -10.59
C GLU A 55 14.32 -11.52 -9.81
N LYS A 56 13.84 -10.32 -10.15
CA LYS A 56 12.63 -9.72 -9.55
C LYS A 56 11.39 -10.61 -9.76
N ALA A 57 11.21 -11.16 -10.95
CA ALA A 57 10.12 -12.09 -11.25
C ALA A 57 10.09 -13.33 -10.34
N ARG A 58 11.26 -13.81 -9.89
CA ARG A 58 11.37 -14.96 -8.97
C ARG A 58 11.02 -14.64 -7.52
N LEU A 59 10.86 -13.37 -7.17
CA LEU A 59 10.50 -12.92 -5.82
C LEU A 59 9.00 -12.96 -5.56
N ARG A 60 8.17 -13.12 -6.60
CA ARG A 60 6.72 -13.31 -6.45
C ARG A 60 6.41 -14.41 -5.42
N LEU A 61 5.38 -14.17 -4.61
CA LEU A 61 4.89 -15.07 -3.59
C LEU A 61 4.17 -16.29 -4.20
N THR A 62 3.66 -16.15 -5.42
CA THR A 62 3.01 -17.25 -6.15
C THR A 62 3.99 -18.41 -6.38
N LYS A 63 3.54 -19.64 -6.09
CA LYS A 63 4.38 -20.86 -6.22
C LYS A 63 4.79 -21.15 -7.67
N ALA A 64 4.00 -20.70 -8.65
CA ALA A 64 4.33 -20.84 -10.06
C ALA A 64 5.41 -19.81 -10.45
N LYS A 65 6.53 -20.29 -11.01
CA LYS A 65 7.54 -19.38 -11.59
C LYS A 65 6.93 -18.64 -12.76
N ILE A 66 6.82 -17.32 -12.65
CA ILE A 66 6.40 -16.47 -13.76
C ILE A 66 7.58 -16.10 -14.65
N SER A 67 7.32 -15.85 -15.93
CA SER A 67 8.34 -15.38 -16.86
C SER A 67 8.65 -13.89 -16.64
N ARG A 68 9.84 -13.46 -17.08
CA ARG A 68 10.22 -12.03 -17.12
C ARG A 68 9.20 -11.20 -17.90
N GLY A 69 8.69 -11.72 -19.01
CA GLY A 69 7.68 -11.04 -19.83
C GLY A 69 6.35 -10.86 -19.11
N ALA A 70 5.89 -11.87 -18.36
CA ALA A 70 4.69 -11.76 -17.54
C ALA A 70 4.86 -10.71 -16.43
N PHE A 71 5.98 -10.75 -15.69
CA PHE A 71 6.29 -9.76 -14.66
C PHE A 71 6.28 -8.33 -15.22
N ASN A 72 6.97 -8.10 -16.34
CA ASN A 72 7.06 -6.77 -16.95
C ASN A 72 5.72 -6.24 -17.44
N ARG A 73 4.84 -7.11 -17.98
CA ARG A 73 3.48 -6.70 -18.37
C ARG A 73 2.65 -6.28 -17.16
N THR A 74 2.67 -7.06 -16.09
CA THR A 74 1.96 -6.70 -14.85
C THR A 74 2.51 -5.42 -14.24
N LEU A 75 3.84 -5.23 -14.23
CA LEU A 75 4.48 -4.02 -13.72
C LEU A 75 4.07 -2.79 -14.54
N LYS A 76 4.05 -2.91 -15.87
CA LYS A 76 3.59 -1.84 -16.76
C LYS A 76 2.14 -1.45 -16.45
N GLN A 77 1.24 -2.44 -16.34
CA GLN A 77 -0.16 -2.21 -16.00
C GLN A 77 -0.32 -1.54 -14.62
N ALA A 78 0.45 -1.99 -13.61
CA ALA A 78 0.42 -1.38 -12.28
C ALA A 78 0.83 0.11 -12.34
N LYS A 79 1.93 0.42 -13.03
CA LYS A 79 2.41 1.80 -13.20
C LYS A 79 1.41 2.66 -13.97
N GLU A 80 0.81 2.14 -15.03
CA GLU A 80 -0.23 2.84 -15.80
C GLU A 80 -1.47 3.14 -14.95
N ASN A 81 -1.92 2.20 -14.13
CA ASN A 81 -3.06 2.41 -13.24
C ASN A 81 -2.76 3.47 -12.18
N VAL A 82 -1.57 3.47 -11.58
CA VAL A 82 -1.12 4.52 -10.65
C VAL A 82 -1.12 5.89 -11.32
N ILE A 83 -0.48 6.00 -12.49
CA ILE A 83 -0.40 7.26 -13.24
C ILE A 83 -1.80 7.77 -13.57
N LYS A 84 -2.67 6.92 -14.11
CA LYS A 84 -4.06 7.30 -14.42
C LYS A 84 -4.81 7.79 -13.18
N SER A 85 -4.67 7.09 -12.06
CA SER A 85 -5.33 7.47 -10.79
C SER A 85 -4.87 8.85 -10.31
N ILE A 86 -3.57 9.13 -10.39
CA ILE A 86 -3.01 10.45 -10.07
C ILE A 86 -3.56 11.52 -11.03
N TYR A 87 -3.55 11.26 -12.33
CA TYR A 87 -4.07 12.21 -13.32
C TYR A 87 -5.57 12.45 -13.17
N THR A 88 -6.34 11.46 -12.70
CA THR A 88 -7.75 11.64 -12.35
C THR A 88 -7.91 12.63 -11.20
N ILE A 89 -7.12 12.48 -10.13
CA ILE A 89 -7.14 13.43 -9.00
C ILE A 89 -6.76 14.83 -9.50
N LEU A 90 -5.67 14.96 -10.27
CA LEU A 90 -5.24 16.26 -10.80
C LEU A 90 -6.30 16.90 -11.71
N LEU A 91 -6.95 16.11 -12.56
CA LEU A 91 -8.01 16.58 -13.45
C LEU A 91 -9.21 17.12 -12.67
N LEU A 92 -9.66 16.39 -11.65
CA LEU A 92 -10.79 16.83 -10.82
C LEU A 92 -10.45 18.12 -10.05
N GLY A 93 -9.23 18.25 -9.55
CA GLY A 93 -8.75 19.49 -8.93
C GLY A 93 -8.70 20.66 -9.91
N TYR A 94 -8.18 20.43 -11.13
CA TYR A 94 -8.13 21.46 -12.18
C TYR A 94 -9.52 21.94 -12.61
N LEU A 95 -10.51 21.05 -12.61
CA LEU A 95 -11.91 21.37 -12.95
C LEU A 95 -12.69 22.01 -11.79
N GLY A 96 -12.06 22.26 -10.63
CA GLY A 96 -12.71 22.88 -9.48
C GLY A 96 -13.66 21.95 -8.72
N VAL A 97 -13.67 20.64 -9.00
CA VAL A 97 -14.54 19.67 -8.30
C VAL A 97 -14.20 19.61 -6.80
N PHE A 98 -12.94 19.89 -6.48
CA PHE A 98 -12.41 19.87 -5.11
C PHE A 98 -12.87 21.07 -4.25
N GLU A 99 -13.54 22.06 -4.85
CA GLU A 99 -14.18 23.16 -4.11
C GLU A 99 -15.48 22.71 -3.42
N SER A 100 -15.97 21.51 -3.76
CA SER A 100 -17.02 20.84 -2.99
C SER A 100 -16.40 20.04 -1.84
N THR A 101 -17.00 20.08 -0.66
CA THR A 101 -16.58 19.37 0.57
C THR A 101 -16.62 17.84 0.45
N THR A 102 -16.80 17.31 -0.76
CA THR A 102 -16.95 15.87 -1.06
C THR A 102 -15.64 15.10 -0.91
N LEU A 103 -14.49 15.79 -1.02
CA LEU A 103 -13.16 15.16 -0.91
C LEU A 103 -12.45 15.39 0.42
N ASP A 104 -12.96 16.29 1.26
CA ASP A 104 -12.46 16.51 2.61
C ASP A 104 -12.28 15.21 3.39
N PRO A 105 -13.21 14.23 3.34
CA PRO A 105 -13.04 12.96 4.04
C PRO A 105 -11.82 12.15 3.58
N TYR A 106 -11.50 12.19 2.29
CA TYR A 106 -10.34 11.47 1.73
C TYR A 106 -9.03 12.16 2.12
N LEU A 107 -9.01 13.50 2.14
CA LEU A 107 -7.84 14.28 2.57
C LEU A 107 -7.57 14.12 4.07
N GLU A 108 -8.61 14.15 4.91
CA GLU A 108 -8.50 13.93 6.35
C GLU A 108 -7.90 12.55 6.64
N ILE A 109 -8.41 11.51 5.98
CA ILE A 109 -7.91 10.14 6.18
C ILE A 109 -6.48 9.97 5.64
N ALA A 110 -6.09 10.68 4.56
CA ALA A 110 -4.70 10.69 4.11
C ALA A 110 -3.75 11.29 5.16
N ASN A 111 -4.16 12.34 5.87
CA ASN A 111 -3.39 12.91 6.97
C ASN A 111 -3.33 11.95 8.17
N LYS A 112 -4.44 11.33 8.58
CA LYS A 112 -4.46 10.30 9.64
C LYS A 112 -3.56 9.11 9.32
N LEU A 113 -3.53 8.65 8.06
CA LEU A 113 -2.60 7.60 7.59
C LEU A 113 -1.14 8.03 7.75
N LYS A 114 -0.81 9.27 7.40
CA LYS A 114 0.54 9.81 7.57
C LYS A 114 0.95 9.86 9.05
N GLU A 115 0.09 10.39 9.90
CA GLU A 115 0.33 10.46 11.35
C GLU A 115 0.55 9.06 11.95
N TYR A 116 -0.26 8.08 11.57
CA TYR A 116 -0.09 6.68 11.99
C TYR A 116 1.28 6.12 11.58
N LEU A 117 1.72 6.37 10.34
CA LEU A 117 3.03 5.91 9.86
C LEU A 117 4.20 6.60 10.57
N GLU A 118 4.07 7.89 10.91
CA GLU A 118 5.09 8.64 11.66
C GLU A 118 5.17 8.14 13.11
N ALA A 119 4.03 7.90 13.77
CA ALA A 119 3.97 7.32 15.10
C ALA A 119 4.62 5.91 15.14
N TYR A 120 4.33 5.07 14.14
CA TYR A 120 4.93 3.74 14.03
C TYR A 120 6.47 3.79 13.93
N LYS A 121 7.02 4.74 13.16
CA LYS A 121 8.47 4.88 12.95
C LYS A 121 9.22 5.36 14.21
N ASN A 122 8.54 6.10 15.08
CA ASN A 122 9.16 6.72 16.26
C ASN A 122 9.03 5.86 17.54
N MET A 123 8.58 4.60 17.44
CA MET A 123 8.34 3.74 18.59
C MET A 123 9.65 3.35 19.34
N PRO A 124 9.75 3.59 20.66
CA PRO A 124 10.93 3.25 21.45
C PRO A 124 11.10 1.73 21.64
N ASN A 125 12.35 1.25 21.59
CA ASN A 125 12.68 -0.19 21.61
C ASN A 125 12.74 -0.82 23.02
N LYS A 126 12.19 -0.19 24.08
CA LYS A 126 12.35 -0.64 25.49
C LYS A 126 11.01 -0.89 26.22
N SER A 127 11.04 -1.87 27.12
CA SER A 127 9.97 -2.83 27.41
C SER A 127 8.83 -2.42 28.36
N ALA A 128 8.81 -1.23 28.94
CA ALA A 128 7.72 -0.82 29.84
C ALA A 128 6.67 0.06 29.10
N GLU A 129 7.12 1.14 28.45
CA GLU A 129 6.28 2.03 27.64
C GLU A 129 5.81 1.38 26.33
N LEU A 130 6.53 0.35 25.85
CA LEU A 130 6.18 -0.39 24.63
C LEU A 130 4.77 -0.99 24.70
N SER A 131 4.36 -1.53 25.85
CA SER A 131 3.05 -2.19 25.98
C SER A 131 1.88 -1.21 25.92
N GLU A 132 2.03 -0.02 26.49
CA GLU A 132 1.04 1.04 26.47
C GLU A 132 0.97 1.69 25.09
N HIS A 133 2.14 1.95 24.47
CA HIS A 133 2.23 2.43 23.11
C HIS A 133 1.65 1.45 22.08
N LEU A 134 1.84 0.13 22.26
CA LEU A 134 1.22 -0.88 21.40
C LEU A 134 -0.30 -0.85 21.49
N LYS A 135 -0.87 -0.70 22.70
CA LYS A 135 -2.33 -0.56 22.87
C LYS A 135 -2.85 0.72 22.24
N SER A 136 -2.18 1.86 22.43
CA SER A 136 -2.59 3.11 21.79
C SER A 136 -2.52 3.02 20.26
N MET A 137 -1.50 2.35 19.72
CA MET A 137 -1.36 2.14 18.28
C MET A 137 -2.43 1.21 17.73
N GLU A 138 -2.83 0.18 18.48
CA GLU A 138 -3.92 -0.70 18.08
C GLU A 138 -5.26 0.05 18.02
N ILE A 139 -5.55 0.92 18.99
CA ILE A 139 -6.74 1.77 18.97
C ILE A 139 -6.75 2.70 17.75
N VAL A 140 -5.62 3.36 17.46
CA VAL A 140 -5.50 4.24 16.28
C VAL A 140 -5.67 3.44 14.98
N ARG A 141 -5.10 2.23 14.90
CA ARG A 141 -5.27 1.33 13.75
C ARG A 141 -6.74 0.95 13.55
N GLU A 142 -7.44 0.57 14.62
CA GLU A 142 -8.86 0.21 14.58
C GLU A 142 -9.75 1.38 14.13
N GLU A 143 -9.49 2.59 14.65
CA GLU A 143 -10.19 3.81 14.23
C GLU A 143 -9.96 4.06 12.73
N LEU A 144 -8.70 3.96 12.27
CA LEU A 144 -8.35 4.18 10.87
C LEU A 144 -9.01 3.16 9.94
N GLU A 145 -9.03 1.89 10.34
CA GLU A 145 -9.75 0.84 9.60
C GLU A 145 -11.24 1.15 9.50
N LYS A 146 -11.86 1.63 10.58
CA LYS A 146 -13.28 2.00 10.60
C LYS A 146 -13.54 3.15 9.64
N CYS A 147 -12.73 4.21 9.68
CA CYS A 147 -12.82 5.35 8.77
C CYS A 147 -12.68 4.93 7.30
N LEU A 148 -11.68 4.09 6.98
CA LEU A 148 -11.48 3.58 5.63
C LEU A 148 -12.66 2.74 5.14
N LYS A 149 -13.21 1.87 5.99
CA LYS A 149 -14.40 1.07 5.68
C LYS A 149 -15.62 1.97 5.42
N GLN A 150 -15.83 3.00 6.24
CA GLN A 150 -16.92 3.96 6.07
C GLN A 150 -16.82 4.72 4.73
N LEU A 151 -15.62 5.15 4.32
CA LEU A 151 -15.41 5.73 3.00
C LEU A 151 -15.78 4.78 1.86
N SER A 152 -15.37 3.51 1.98
CA SER A 152 -15.66 2.51 0.94
C SER A 152 -17.17 2.22 0.82
N SER A 153 -17.89 2.11 1.94
CA SER A 153 -19.34 1.84 1.95
C SER A 153 -20.19 3.07 1.66
N GLY A 154 -19.68 4.29 1.92
CA GLY A 154 -20.39 5.54 1.65
C GLY A 154 -20.66 5.79 0.16
N SER A 155 -19.92 5.11 -0.72
CA SER A 155 -20.12 5.15 -2.18
C SER A 155 -21.35 4.37 -2.64
N GLU A 156 -21.86 3.42 -1.84
CA GLU A 156 -23.02 2.58 -2.20
C GLU A 156 -24.37 3.21 -1.83
N ASN A 157 -24.41 4.13 -0.86
CA ASN A 157 -25.65 4.74 -0.36
C ASN A 157 -26.04 6.06 -1.06
N GLN A 158 -25.40 6.40 -2.17
CA GLN A 158 -25.66 7.62 -2.95
C GLN A 158 -26.07 7.35 -4.42
N LEU A 159 -26.36 6.09 -4.77
CA LEU A 159 -26.88 5.68 -6.10
C LEU A 159 -28.33 5.20 -6.02
#